data_AF-A0A9Q9LYS2-F1
#
_entry.id   AF-A0A9Q9LYS2-F1
#
_cell.length_a   1.000
_cell.length_b   1.000
_cell.length_c   1.000
_cell.angle_alpha   90.00
_cell.angle_beta   90.00
_cell.angle_gamma   90.00
#
_symmetry.space_group_name_H-M   'P 1'
#
loop_
_entity.id
_entity.type
_entity.pdbx_description
1 polymer ?
#
loop_
_entity_poly.entity_id
_entity_poly.type
_entity_poly.pdbx_seq_one_letter_code
_entity_poly.pdbx_strand_id
1 'polypeptide(L)'
;MLVKTRHIASLVEEVIERAAENYPADRAFLEAAFSGYLSAMAYAEIERNVEKILSERFGAINDEKVAHFISETYGKKQGRIQKSDIANLAKQFGENCKSQFNDSVEGRSATFYTNLLQCRHNLAHGEPENETLLTAKNGINAAEVLLTALKNSIQR
;
A
#
# COMPACT_ATOMS: atom_id res chain seq x y z
N MET A 1 9.23 -5.07 -1.55
CA MET A 1 8.73 -3.81 -0.95
C MET A 1 7.92 -4.20 0.29
N LEU A 2 7.50 -3.27 1.16
CA LEU A 2 6.69 -3.57 2.36
C LEU A 2 7.29 -4.56 3.40
N VAL A 3 8.60 -4.51 3.65
CA VAL A 3 9.33 -5.47 4.51
C VAL A 3 8.79 -5.46 5.95
N LYS A 4 8.51 -4.29 6.53
CA LYS A 4 8.06 -4.21 7.93
C LYS A 4 6.65 -4.77 8.09
N THR A 5 5.79 -4.48 7.12
CA THR A 5 4.42 -5.02 7.03
C THR A 5 4.43 -6.54 6.94
N ARG A 6 5.36 -7.15 6.17
CA ARG A 6 5.48 -8.61 6.07
C ARG A 6 5.85 -9.27 7.39
N HIS A 7 6.83 -8.71 8.11
CA HIS A 7 7.22 -9.24 9.42
C HIS A 7 6.06 -9.17 10.42
N ILE A 8 5.31 -8.06 10.43
CA ILE A 8 4.16 -7.92 11.33
C ILE A 8 2.99 -8.80 10.90
N ALA A 9 2.74 -9.00 9.60
CA ALA A 9 1.75 -9.97 9.14
C ALA A 9 2.07 -11.38 9.65
N SER A 10 3.33 -11.79 9.62
CA SER A 10 3.77 -13.08 10.16
C SER A 10 3.56 -13.19 11.67
N LEU A 11 3.87 -12.13 12.42
CA LEU A 11 3.65 -12.10 13.87
C LEU A 11 2.15 -12.15 14.21
N VAL A 12 1.32 -11.43 13.47
CA VAL A 12 -0.14 -11.43 13.63
C VAL A 12 -0.71 -12.82 13.37
N GLU A 13 -0.24 -13.50 12.32
CA GLU A 13 -0.65 -14.87 11.99
C GLU A 13 -0.33 -15.83 13.15
N GLU A 14 0.91 -15.78 13.66
CA GLU A 14 1.34 -16.57 14.83
C GLU A 14 0.50 -16.30 16.09
N VAL A 15 0.16 -15.03 16.35
CA VAL A 15 -0.68 -14.65 17.50
C VAL A 15 -2.10 -15.19 17.36
N ILE A 16 -2.70 -15.07 16.17
CA ILE A 16 -4.06 -15.56 15.90
C ILE A 16 -4.11 -17.08 16.00
N GLU A 17 -3.11 -17.78 15.46
CA GLU A 17 -3.02 -19.24 15.52
C GLU A 17 -2.91 -19.73 16.97
N ARG A 18 -1.97 -19.20 17.75
CA ARG A 18 -1.81 -19.56 19.18
C ARG A 18 -3.03 -19.22 20.01
N ALA A 19 -3.66 -18.08 19.76
CA ALA A 19 -4.88 -17.71 20.47
C ALA A 19 -6.04 -18.66 20.11
N ALA A 20 -6.19 -19.01 18.82
CA ALA A 20 -7.23 -19.92 18.37
C ALA A 20 -7.05 -21.36 18.88
N GLU A 21 -5.82 -21.80 19.16
CA GLU A 21 -5.57 -23.10 19.81
C GLU A 21 -6.13 -23.16 21.24
N ASN A 22 -6.05 -22.05 21.98
CA ASN A 22 -6.49 -21.98 23.38
C ASN A 22 -7.93 -21.47 23.52
N TYR A 23 -8.36 -20.62 22.57
CA TYR A 23 -9.64 -19.91 22.56
C TYR A 23 -10.20 -19.82 21.12
N PRO A 24 -10.71 -20.93 20.55
CA PRO A 24 -11.15 -20.97 19.14
C PRO A 24 -12.25 -19.95 18.80
N ALA A 25 -13.11 -19.63 19.77
CA ALA A 25 -14.22 -18.67 19.61
C ALA A 25 -13.73 -17.24 19.32
N ASP A 26 -12.52 -16.89 19.73
CA ASP A 26 -11.98 -15.54 19.60
C ASP A 26 -11.34 -15.29 18.22
N ARG A 27 -11.14 -16.35 17.41
CA ARG A 27 -10.41 -16.26 16.14
C ARG A 27 -10.97 -15.18 15.21
N ALA A 28 -12.29 -15.16 15.01
CA ALA A 28 -12.93 -14.22 14.09
C ALA A 28 -12.74 -12.77 14.54
N PHE A 29 -12.86 -12.52 15.86
CA PHE A 29 -12.62 -11.20 16.44
C PHE A 29 -11.16 -10.78 16.28
N LEU A 30 -10.21 -11.66 16.58
CA LEU A 30 -8.78 -11.37 16.44
C LEU A 30 -8.38 -11.12 14.98
N GLU A 31 -8.88 -11.92 14.04
CA GLU A 31 -8.67 -11.69 12.61
C GLU A 31 -9.17 -10.31 12.19
N ALA A 32 -10.39 -9.92 12.58
CA ALA A 32 -10.95 -8.62 12.24
C ALA A 32 -10.14 -7.47 12.86
N ALA A 33 -9.85 -7.55 14.16
CA ALA A 33 -9.09 -6.52 14.87
C ALA A 33 -7.69 -6.33 14.29
N PHE A 34 -6.93 -7.42 14.12
CA PHE A 34 -5.57 -7.33 13.60
C PHE A 34 -5.51 -6.99 12.11
N SER A 35 -6.51 -7.36 11.31
CA SER A 35 -6.57 -7.01 9.88
C SER A 35 -6.65 -5.50 9.67
N GLY A 36 -7.46 -4.81 10.48
CA GLY A 36 -7.52 -3.34 10.46
C GLY A 36 -6.16 -2.70 10.74
N TYR A 37 -5.50 -3.13 11.83
CA TYR A 37 -4.20 -2.58 12.23
C TYR A 37 -3.09 -2.89 11.21
N LEU A 38 -3.08 -4.13 10.70
CA LEU A 38 -2.15 -4.54 9.66
C LEU A 38 -2.35 -3.70 8.39
N SER A 39 -3.60 -3.41 8.02
CA SER A 39 -3.92 -2.56 6.87
C SER A 39 -3.47 -1.11 7.06
N ALA A 40 -3.65 -0.55 8.26
CA ALA A 40 -3.15 0.78 8.59
C ALA A 40 -1.61 0.86 8.53
N MET A 41 -0.93 -0.19 9.00
CA MET A 41 0.53 -0.27 8.93
C MET A 41 1.02 -0.39 7.48
N ALA A 42 0.43 -1.32 6.71
CA ALA A 42 0.71 -1.51 5.30
C ALA A 42 0.60 -0.19 4.55
N TYR A 43 -0.48 0.54 4.79
CA TYR A 43 -0.74 1.84 4.19
C TYR A 43 0.37 2.87 4.49
N ALA A 44 0.80 2.98 5.75
CA ALA A 44 1.89 3.90 6.13
C ALA A 44 3.25 3.52 5.51
N GLU A 45 3.47 2.24 5.18
CA GLU A 45 4.67 1.79 4.47
C GLU A 45 4.53 1.99 2.95
N ILE A 46 3.32 1.86 2.39
CA ILE A 46 3.01 2.19 0.99
C ILE A 46 3.31 3.66 0.70
N GLU A 47 2.81 4.58 1.54
CA GLU A 47 3.07 6.02 1.39
C GLU A 47 4.57 6.32 1.33
N ARG A 48 5.34 5.75 2.26
CA ARG A 48 6.80 5.88 2.30
C ARG A 48 7.50 5.31 1.07
N ASN A 49 6.99 4.20 0.53
CA ASN A 49 7.57 3.61 -0.68
C ASN A 49 7.25 4.44 -1.93
N VAL A 50 6.04 5.02 -2.04
CA VAL A 50 5.71 5.96 -3.12
C VAL A 50 6.63 7.18 -3.07
N GLU A 51 6.77 7.80 -1.90
CA GLU A 51 7.65 8.95 -1.67
C GLU A 51 9.10 8.62 -2.05
N LYS A 52 9.59 7.44 -1.63
CA LYS A 52 10.92 6.96 -1.98
C LYS A 52 11.11 6.78 -3.49
N ILE A 53 10.16 6.12 -4.18
CA ILE A 53 10.22 5.89 -5.63
C ILE A 53 10.28 7.22 -6.40
N LEU A 54 9.45 8.19 -6.00
CA LEU A 54 9.44 9.52 -6.60
C LEU A 54 10.75 10.27 -6.32
N SER A 55 11.22 10.25 -5.08
CA SER A 55 12.47 10.92 -4.68
C SER A 55 13.68 10.35 -5.41
N GLU A 56 13.76 9.03 -5.59
CA GLU A 56 14.80 8.37 -6.39
C GLU A 56 14.78 8.86 -7.86
N ARG A 57 13.59 9.04 -8.44
CA ARG A 57 13.47 9.55 -9.82
C ARG A 57 13.85 11.02 -9.92
N PHE A 58 13.44 11.85 -8.97
CA PHE A 58 13.77 13.28 -8.98
C PHE A 58 15.24 13.54 -8.66
N GLY A 59 15.86 12.73 -7.80
CA GLY A 59 17.29 12.81 -7.49
C GLY A 59 18.20 12.49 -8.68
N ALA A 60 17.68 11.86 -9.74
CA ALA A 60 18.40 11.67 -11.00
C ALA A 60 18.43 12.92 -11.90
N ILE A 61 17.74 14.00 -11.52
CA ILE A 61 17.77 15.28 -12.23
C ILE A 61 19.05 16.03 -11.86
N ASN A 62 19.85 16.40 -12.87
CA ASN A 62 21.14 17.08 -12.67
C ASN A 62 21.02 18.50 -12.08
N ASP A 63 19.83 19.10 -12.10
CA ASP A 63 19.56 20.40 -11.48
C ASP A 63 19.00 20.21 -10.06
N GLU A 64 19.85 20.48 -9.06
CA GLU A 64 19.52 20.34 -7.64
C GLU A 64 18.34 21.21 -7.21
N LYS A 65 18.18 22.41 -7.77
CA LYS A 65 17.07 23.31 -7.40
C LYS A 65 15.74 22.79 -7.94
N VAL A 66 15.76 22.28 -9.18
CA VAL A 66 14.58 21.65 -9.79
C VAL A 66 14.24 20.36 -9.05
N ALA A 67 15.23 19.51 -8.76
CA ALA A 67 15.03 18.28 -7.98
C ALA A 67 14.41 18.58 -6.61
N HIS A 68 14.92 19.58 -5.89
CA HIS A 68 14.41 19.98 -4.58
C HIS A 68 12.96 20.50 -4.68
N PHE A 69 12.67 21.43 -5.59
CA PHE A 69 11.32 21.96 -5.80
C PHE A 69 10.29 20.86 -6.09
N ILE A 70 10.64 19.92 -6.97
CA ILE A 70 9.77 18.80 -7.34
C ILE A 70 9.59 17.84 -6.14
N SER A 71 10.66 17.52 -5.41
CA SER A 71 10.57 16.67 -4.21
C SER A 71 9.65 17.25 -3.14
N GLU A 72 9.67 18.57 -2.94
CA GLU A 72 8.80 19.26 -1.99
C GLU A 72 7.34 19.31 -2.45
N THR A 73 7.12 19.42 -3.76
CA THR A 73 5.78 19.51 -4.37
C THR A 73 5.06 18.15 -4.41
N TYR A 74 5.79 17.07 -4.70
CA TYR A 74 5.21 15.74 -4.91
C TYR A 74 5.55 14.73 -3.80
N GLY A 75 6.52 15.01 -2.94
CA GLY A 75 6.90 14.15 -1.80
C GLY A 75 6.05 14.35 -0.56
N LYS A 76 5.32 15.47 -0.44
CA LYS A 76 4.53 15.77 0.77
C LYS A 76 3.09 15.29 0.69
N LYS A 77 2.76 14.35 1.59
CA LYS A 77 1.43 14.02 2.13
C LYS A 77 0.28 14.12 1.12
N GLN A 78 0.20 13.15 0.22
CA GLN A 78 -1.11 12.76 -0.29
C GLN A 78 -1.79 11.95 0.83
N GLY A 79 -3.07 12.25 1.13
CA GLY A 79 -3.88 11.37 1.98
C GLY A 79 -4.07 10.00 1.33
N ARG A 80 -5.13 9.26 1.70
CA ARG A 80 -5.48 7.92 1.17
C ARG A 80 -5.06 7.75 -0.30
N ILE A 81 -3.93 7.08 -0.57
CA ILE A 81 -3.39 6.90 -1.93
C ILE A 81 -4.18 5.80 -2.63
N GLN A 82 -5.12 6.18 -3.49
CA GLN A 82 -5.84 5.25 -4.35
C GLN A 82 -4.98 4.84 -5.57
N LYS A 83 -5.39 3.78 -6.29
CA LYS A 83 -4.74 3.40 -7.56
C LYS A 83 -4.73 4.56 -8.57
N SER A 84 -5.84 5.32 -8.64
CA SER A 84 -5.96 6.50 -9.50
C SER A 84 -4.94 7.57 -9.15
N ASP A 85 -4.63 7.77 -7.87
CA ASP A 85 -3.64 8.74 -7.42
C ASP A 85 -2.24 8.31 -7.87
N ILE A 86 -1.91 7.03 -7.71
CA ILE A 86 -0.65 6.46 -8.23
C ILE A 86 -0.54 6.61 -9.75
N ALA A 87 -1.63 6.36 -10.48
CA ALA A 87 -1.66 6.56 -11.93
C ALA A 87 -1.46 8.04 -12.31
N ASN A 88 -2.02 8.97 -11.54
CA ASN A 88 -1.87 10.40 -11.75
C ASN A 88 -0.46 10.90 -11.37
N LEU A 89 0.20 10.25 -10.41
CA LEU A 89 1.62 10.48 -10.12
C LEU A 89 2.49 10.02 -11.29
N ALA A 90 2.24 8.82 -11.84
CA ALA A 90 2.94 8.34 -13.03
C ALA A 90 2.72 9.27 -14.24
N LYS A 91 1.51 9.82 -14.40
CA LYS A 91 1.17 10.79 -15.46
C LYS A 91 2.06 12.03 -15.46
N GLN A 92 2.57 12.46 -14.29
CA GLN A 92 3.46 13.64 -14.21
C GLN A 92 4.75 13.45 -15.01
N PHE A 93 5.14 12.20 -15.30
CA PHE A 93 6.29 11.86 -16.13
C PHE A 93 5.93 11.60 -17.60
N GLY A 94 4.65 11.68 -17.96
CA GLY A 94 4.12 11.47 -19.30
C GLY A 94 2.90 10.55 -19.32
N GLU A 95 2.03 10.72 -20.32
CA GLU A 95 0.86 9.85 -20.52
C GLU A 95 1.27 8.39 -20.78
N ASN A 96 2.42 8.17 -21.42
CA ASN A 96 3.01 6.84 -21.60
C ASN A 96 3.31 6.14 -20.26
N CYS A 97 3.83 6.86 -19.25
CA CYS A 97 4.08 6.32 -17.92
C CYS A 97 2.77 5.93 -17.22
N LYS A 98 1.71 6.74 -17.38
CA LYS A 98 0.38 6.40 -16.87
C LYS A 98 -0.20 5.15 -17.55
N SER A 99 -0.10 5.05 -18.88
CA SER A 99 -0.55 3.87 -19.62
C SER A 99 0.23 2.63 -19.18
N GLN A 100 1.56 2.71 -19.14
CA GLN A 100 2.41 1.60 -18.69
C GLN A 100 2.07 1.14 -17.27
N PHE A 101 1.80 2.08 -16.35
CA PHE A 101 1.34 1.74 -15.00
C PHE A 101 0.01 0.98 -15.03
N ASN A 102 -0.99 1.49 -15.76
CA ASN A 102 -2.31 0.87 -15.82
C ASN A 102 -2.28 -0.52 -16.47
N ASP A 103 -1.51 -0.68 -17.54
CA ASP A 103 -1.36 -1.94 -18.26
C ASP A 103 -0.63 -3.01 -17.43
N SER A 104 0.19 -2.56 -16.47
CA SER A 104 0.95 -3.45 -15.56
C SER A 104 0.14 -3.87 -14.32
N VAL A 105 -1.05 -3.30 -14.08
CA VAL A 105 -1.86 -3.58 -12.89
C VAL A 105 -3.16 -4.26 -13.29
N GLU A 106 -3.22 -5.57 -13.07
CA GLU A 106 -4.43 -6.36 -13.29
C GLU A 106 -5.61 -5.88 -12.44
N GLY A 107 -6.82 -6.02 -12.96
CA GLY A 107 -8.06 -5.64 -12.27
C GLY A 107 -8.22 -6.32 -10.90
N ARG A 108 -7.79 -7.57 -10.77
CA ARG A 108 -7.83 -8.31 -9.49
C ARG A 108 -6.96 -7.65 -8.41
N SER A 109 -5.74 -7.23 -8.76
CA SER A 109 -4.85 -6.51 -7.85
C SER A 109 -5.43 -5.15 -7.46
N ALA A 110 -6.07 -4.44 -8.39
CA ALA A 110 -6.76 -3.19 -8.07
C ALA A 110 -7.89 -3.37 -7.05
N THR A 111 -8.68 -4.44 -7.17
CA THR A 111 -9.73 -4.79 -6.20
C THR A 111 -9.14 -5.13 -4.83
N PHE A 112 -8.12 -5.99 -4.77
CA PHE A 112 -7.49 -6.34 -3.50
C PHE A 112 -6.85 -5.14 -2.79
N TYR A 113 -6.22 -4.25 -3.55
CA TYR A 113 -5.70 -3.00 -3.00
C TYR A 113 -6.82 -2.11 -2.45
N THR A 114 -7.94 -2.03 -3.16
CA THR A 114 -9.12 -1.28 -2.69
C THR A 114 -9.65 -1.83 -1.39
N ASN A 115 -9.71 -3.15 -1.25
CA ASN A 115 -10.13 -3.82 -0.02
C ASN A 115 -9.18 -3.52 1.15
N LEU A 116 -7.87 -3.45 0.91
CA LEU A 116 -6.89 -3.03 1.94
C LEU A 116 -7.19 -1.62 2.46
N LEU A 117 -7.47 -0.69 1.54
CA LEU A 117 -7.81 0.68 1.91
C LEU A 117 -9.13 0.76 2.67
N GLN A 118 -10.08 -0.12 2.34
CA GLN A 118 -11.34 -0.22 3.07
C GLN A 118 -11.13 -0.75 4.49
N CYS A 119 -10.30 -1.80 4.69
CA CYS A 119 -9.99 -2.32 6.02
C CYS A 119 -9.37 -1.23 6.93
N ARG A 120 -8.43 -0.44 6.38
CA ARG A 120 -7.89 0.73 7.10
C ARG A 120 -8.98 1.74 7.45
N HIS A 121 -9.89 2.02 6.52
CA HIS A 121 -10.94 3.02 6.70
C HIS A 121 -11.94 2.60 7.79
N ASN A 122 -12.36 1.34 7.75
CA ASN A 122 -13.22 0.71 8.74
C ASN A 122 -12.60 0.73 10.14
N LEU A 123 -11.30 0.41 10.27
CA LEU A 123 -10.58 0.57 11.54
C LEU A 123 -10.67 2.00 12.08
N ALA A 124 -10.50 3.01 11.22
CA ALA A 124 -10.56 4.41 11.63
C ALA A 124 -11.96 4.85 12.10
N HIS A 125 -13.01 4.15 11.67
CA HIS A 125 -14.38 4.34 12.14
C HIS A 125 -14.75 3.48 13.36
N GLY A 126 -13.86 2.59 13.80
CA GLY A 126 -14.14 1.66 14.90
C GLY A 126 -15.03 0.49 14.50
N GLU A 127 -15.17 0.21 13.21
CA GLU A 127 -16.03 -0.83 12.65
C GLU A 127 -15.23 -1.91 11.91
N PRO A 128 -14.31 -2.67 12.57
CA PRO A 128 -13.65 -3.79 11.92
C PRO A 128 -14.64 -4.96 11.77
N GLU A 129 -15.63 -4.84 10.89
CA GLU A 129 -16.62 -5.89 10.67
C GLU A 129 -16.25 -6.74 9.45
N ASN A 130 -16.14 -8.05 9.65
CA ASN A 130 -15.95 -9.09 8.62
C ASN A 130 -14.61 -9.06 7.85
N GLU A 131 -13.61 -8.37 8.37
CA GLU A 131 -12.27 -8.34 7.79
C GLU A 131 -11.50 -9.61 8.16
N THR A 132 -10.94 -10.28 7.16
CA THR A 132 -10.12 -11.48 7.38
C THR A 132 -8.65 -11.16 7.16
N LEU A 133 -7.79 -11.92 7.83
CA LEU A 133 -6.34 -11.81 7.62
C LEU A 133 -5.97 -12.06 6.14
N LEU A 134 -6.74 -12.91 5.46
CA LEU A 134 -6.60 -13.15 4.03
C LEU A 134 -6.85 -11.89 3.19
N THR A 135 -7.87 -11.08 3.53
CA THR A 135 -8.15 -9.80 2.87
C THR A 135 -6.95 -8.86 3.00
N ALA A 136 -6.40 -8.71 4.21
CA ALA A 136 -5.23 -7.87 4.43
C ALA A 136 -4.00 -8.38 3.67
N LYS A 137 -3.72 -9.70 3.70
CA LYS A 137 -2.60 -10.33 2.98
C LYS A 137 -2.69 -10.15 1.46
N ASN A 138 -3.87 -10.36 0.89
CA ASN A 138 -4.10 -10.12 -0.55
C ASN A 138 -3.92 -8.65 -0.91
N GLY A 139 -4.39 -7.75 -0.05
CA GLY A 139 -4.19 -6.32 -0.18
C GLY A 139 -2.72 -5.90 -0.17
N ILE A 140 -1.92 -6.45 0.74
CA ILE A 140 -0.47 -6.22 0.82
C ILE A 140 0.24 -6.71 -0.45
N ASN A 141 -0.08 -7.92 -0.92
CA ASN A 141 0.45 -8.44 -2.17
C ASN A 141 0.13 -7.51 -3.35
N ALA A 142 -1.13 -7.06 -3.45
CA ALA A 142 -1.56 -6.14 -4.49
C ALA A 142 -0.83 -4.79 -4.39
N ALA A 143 -0.63 -4.25 -3.19
CA ALA A 143 0.10 -3.02 -2.99
C ALA A 143 1.55 -3.12 -3.50
N GLU A 144 2.24 -4.25 -3.28
CA GLU A 144 3.58 -4.48 -3.83
C GLU A 144 3.58 -4.50 -5.36
N VAL A 145 2.55 -5.09 -5.98
CA VAL A 145 2.37 -5.05 -7.44
C VAL A 145 2.21 -3.61 -7.92
N LEU A 146 1.36 -2.81 -7.28
CA LEU A 146 1.16 -1.40 -7.64
C LEU A 146 2.45 -0.58 -7.48
N LEU A 147 3.20 -0.76 -6.39
CA LEU A 147 4.47 -0.08 -6.17
C LEU A 147 5.52 -0.48 -7.22
N THR A 148 5.57 -1.76 -7.59
CA THR A 148 6.46 -2.26 -8.64
C THR A 148 6.08 -1.66 -10.00
N ALA A 149 4.79 -1.63 -10.32
CA ALA A 149 4.29 -1.04 -11.55
C ALA A 149 4.63 0.45 -11.63
N LEU A 150 4.44 1.21 -10.54
CA LEU A 150 4.81 2.63 -10.47
C LEU A 150 6.31 2.81 -10.71
N LYS A 151 7.14 2.06 -9.97
CA LYS A 151 8.60 2.13 -10.11
C LYS A 151 9.02 1.88 -11.56
N ASN A 152 8.52 0.82 -12.18
CA ASN A 152 8.89 0.44 -13.54
C ASN A 152 8.36 1.41 -14.60
N SER A 153 7.26 2.11 -14.35
CA SER A 153 6.68 3.04 -15.32
C SER A 153 7.40 4.39 -15.35
N ILE A 154 8.04 4.80 -14.26
CA ILE A 154 8.70 6.12 -14.18
C ILE A 154 10.23 6.07 -14.22
N GLN A 155 10.87 4.90 -14.06
CA GLN A 155 12.33 4.77 -14.00
C GLN A 155 13.02 4.57 -15.36
N ARG A 156 12.31 4.75 -16.48
CA ARG A 156 12.92 4.72 -17.83
C ARG A 156 13.60 6.04 -18.20
#